data_AF-A0A2I0VG41-F1
#
_entry.id   AF-A0A2I0VG41-F1
#
_cell.length_a   1.000
_cell.length_b   1.000
_cell.length_c   1.000
_cell.angle_alpha   90.00
_cell.angle_beta   90.00
_cell.angle_gamma   90.00
#
_symmetry.space_group_name_H-M   'P 1'
#
loop_
_entity.id
_entity.type
_entity.pdbx_description
1 polymer ?
#
loop_
_entity_poly.entity_id
_entity_poly.type
_entity_poly.pdbx_seq_one_letter_code
_entity_poly.pdbx_strand_id
1 'polypeptide(L)'
;MANPDVDHGFAYNAQGEIDILYSPFYEPDWEYDESVKRYINRILYCLAGTIDLQKPKTPWLISHPPLPPPPATSPSTKVFGIIFLVVISFLIGLVFSAKA
;
A
#
# COMPACT_ATOMS: atom_id res chain seq x y z
N MET A 1 -17.95 -18.65 -6.45
CA MET A 1 -17.36 -20.00 -6.62
C MET A 1 -16.59 -19.99 -7.93
N ALA A 2 -15.27 -20.16 -7.89
CA ALA A 2 -14.44 -20.26 -9.10
C ALA A 2 -14.67 -21.64 -9.75
N ASN A 3 -14.79 -21.65 -11.07
CA ASN A 3 -14.99 -22.87 -11.86
C ASN A 3 -13.78 -23.82 -11.67
N PRO A 4 -13.96 -25.07 -11.21
CA PRO A 4 -12.85 -25.89 -10.73
C PRO A 4 -12.04 -26.61 -11.82
N ASP A 5 -12.26 -26.38 -13.12
CA ASP A 5 -11.79 -27.35 -14.12
C ASP A 5 -11.07 -26.74 -15.32
N VAL A 6 -10.05 -25.92 -15.05
CA VAL A 6 -8.97 -25.74 -16.03
C VAL A 6 -7.64 -25.86 -15.29
N ASP A 7 -7.19 -27.10 -15.09
CA ASP A 7 -5.82 -27.38 -14.70
C ASP A 7 -4.91 -27.04 -15.88
N HIS A 8 -4.30 -25.85 -15.85
CA HIS A 8 -3.33 -25.39 -16.83
C HIS A 8 -1.95 -26.06 -16.65
N GLY A 9 -1.84 -27.07 -15.79
CA GLY A 9 -0.61 -27.76 -15.43
C GLY A 9 0.26 -26.94 -14.48
N PHE A 10 -0.28 -25.94 -13.78
CA PHE A 10 0.46 -25.16 -12.79
C PHE A 10 0.30 -25.77 -11.40
N ALA A 11 1.41 -25.82 -10.66
CA ALA A 11 1.34 -26.04 -9.21
C ALA A 11 0.94 -24.74 -8.52
N TYR A 12 0.08 -24.83 -7.51
CA TYR A 12 -0.36 -23.68 -6.72
C TYR A 12 -0.02 -23.86 -5.24
N ASN A 13 0.38 -22.77 -4.58
CA ASN A 13 0.62 -22.75 -3.14
C ASN A 13 -0.69 -22.67 -2.35
N ALA A 14 -0.60 -22.69 -1.02
CA ALA A 14 -1.75 -22.60 -0.12
C ALA A 14 -2.55 -21.28 -0.25
N GLN A 15 -1.93 -20.24 -0.85
CA GLN A 15 -2.53 -18.94 -1.12
C GLN A 15 -3.21 -18.87 -2.50
N GLY A 16 -3.09 -19.91 -3.32
CA GLY A 16 -3.62 -19.96 -4.68
C GLY A 16 -2.75 -19.24 -5.72
N GLU A 17 -1.49 -18.94 -5.40
CA GLU A 17 -0.52 -18.36 -6.31
C GLU A 17 0.29 -19.47 -6.99
N ILE A 18 0.87 -19.19 -8.17
CA ILE A 18 1.70 -20.16 -8.91
C ILE A 18 2.97 -20.46 -8.09
N ASP A 19 3.15 -21.72 -7.73
CA ASP A 19 4.35 -22.22 -7.08
C ASP A 19 5.38 -22.62 -8.13
N ILE A 20 6.39 -21.77 -8.33
CA ILE A 20 7.42 -21.96 -9.34
C ILE A 20 8.29 -23.19 -9.04
N LEU A 21 8.58 -23.48 -7.77
CA LEU A 21 9.51 -24.55 -7.41
C LEU A 21 8.89 -25.94 -7.57
N TYR A 22 7.57 -26.03 -7.36
CA TYR A 22 6.80 -27.25 -7.57
C TYR A 22 6.15 -27.32 -8.95
N SER A 23 6.38 -26.33 -9.79
CA SER A 23 5.86 -26.27 -11.15
C SER A 23 6.46 -27.41 -12.00
N PRO A 24 5.64 -28.17 -12.73
CA PRO A 24 6.16 -29.19 -13.65
C PRO A 24 6.97 -28.60 -14.81
N PHE A 25 6.96 -27.27 -14.97
CA PHE A 25 7.76 -26.56 -15.95
C PHE A 25 9.17 -26.17 -15.44
N TYR A 26 9.44 -26.36 -14.15
CA TYR A 26 10.70 -26.03 -13.50
C TYR A 26 11.69 -27.20 -13.57
N GLU A 27 12.92 -26.93 -14.00
CA GLU A 27 14.01 -27.90 -14.00
C GLU A 27 15.10 -27.44 -13.01
N PRO A 28 15.50 -28.29 -12.04
CA PRO A 28 16.44 -27.91 -10.98
C PRO A 28 17.89 -27.65 -11.41
N ASP A 29 18.27 -28.02 -12.63
CA ASP A 29 19.66 -28.02 -13.14
C ASP A 29 20.04 -26.75 -13.93
N TRP A 30 19.18 -25.72 -13.94
CA TRP A 30 19.44 -24.50 -14.68
C TRP A 30 20.40 -23.53 -13.97
N GLU A 31 21.39 -23.01 -14.72
CA GLU A 31 22.19 -21.86 -14.27
C GLU A 31 21.28 -20.65 -13.98
N TYR A 32 21.48 -20.03 -12.82
CA TYR A 32 20.55 -19.10 -12.18
C TYR A 32 20.02 -17.98 -13.09
N ASP A 33 20.86 -17.37 -13.94
CA ASP A 33 20.45 -16.26 -14.82
C ASP A 33 19.77 -16.69 -16.12
N GLU A 34 20.10 -17.86 -16.66
CA GLU A 34 19.44 -18.40 -17.86
C GLU A 34 18.12 -19.12 -17.52
N SER A 35 18.01 -19.59 -16.26
CA SER A 35 16.89 -20.34 -15.71
C SER A 35 15.55 -19.58 -15.78
N VAL A 36 15.53 -18.31 -15.39
CA VAL A 36 14.27 -17.54 -15.25
C VAL A 36 13.68 -17.23 -16.63
N LYS A 37 14.50 -16.76 -17.57
CA LYS A 37 14.04 -16.48 -18.94
C LYS A 37 13.55 -17.75 -19.62
N ARG A 38 14.26 -18.87 -19.44
CA ARG A 38 13.89 -20.18 -19.97
C ARG A 38 12.59 -20.69 -19.37
N TYR A 39 12.42 -20.53 -18.05
CA TYR A 39 11.18 -20.84 -17.34
C TYR A 39 9.99 -20.02 -17.89
N ILE A 40 10.13 -18.69 -17.94
CA ILE A 40 9.08 -17.79 -18.43
C ILE A 40 8.69 -18.16 -19.85
N ASN A 41 9.65 -18.41 -20.74
CA ASN A 41 9.36 -18.83 -22.12
C ASN A 41 8.57 -20.14 -22.20
N ARG A 42 8.82 -21.09 -21.30
CA ARG A 42 8.05 -22.36 -21.26
C ARG A 42 6.63 -22.15 -20.77
N ILE A 43 6.45 -21.34 -19.72
CA ILE A 43 5.12 -21.12 -19.14
C ILE A 43 4.29 -20.08 -19.90
N LEU A 44 4.91 -19.27 -20.78
CA LEU A 44 4.28 -18.09 -21.40
C LEU A 44 2.92 -18.40 -22.04
N TYR A 45 2.82 -19.52 -22.77
CA TYR A 45 1.57 -19.92 -23.42
C TYR A 45 0.47 -20.26 -22.40
N CYS A 46 0.80 -21.10 -21.41
CA CYS A 46 -0.14 -21.48 -20.35
C CYS A 46 -0.52 -20.28 -19.47
N LEU A 47 0.45 -19.40 -19.20
CA LEU A 47 0.28 -18.20 -18.40
C LEU A 47 -0.65 -17.20 -19.10
N ALA A 48 -0.49 -16.98 -20.42
CA ALA A 48 -1.38 -16.13 -21.19
C ALA A 48 -2.83 -16.62 -21.13
N GLY A 49 -3.04 -17.94 -21.32
CA GLY A 49 -4.38 -18.54 -21.20
C GLY A 49 -4.99 -18.39 -19.80
N THR A 50 -4.17 -18.59 -18.75
CA THR A 50 -4.61 -18.43 -17.35
C THR A 50 -4.99 -16.98 -17.04
N ILE A 51 -4.18 -16.01 -17.51
CA ILE A 51 -4.46 -14.58 -17.35
C ILE A 51 -5.77 -14.21 -18.03
N ASP A 52 -6.01 -14.67 -19.26
CA ASP A 52 -7.25 -14.39 -19.98
C ASP A 52 -8.49 -14.98 -19.27
N LEU A 53 -8.35 -16.15 -18.63
CA LEU A 53 -9.42 -16.75 -17.83
C LEU A 53 -9.71 -15.99 -16.54
N GLN A 54 -8.64 -15.57 -15.85
CA GLN A 54 -8.73 -14.88 -14.56
C GLN A 54 -9.06 -13.39 -14.71
N LYS A 55 -8.84 -12.82 -15.89
CA LYS A 55 -9.12 -11.42 -16.17
C LYS A 55 -10.61 -11.14 -15.91
N PRO A 56 -10.94 -10.14 -15.08
CA PRO A 56 -12.32 -9.72 -14.92
C PRO A 56 -12.89 -9.35 -16.29
N LYS A 57 -14.01 -9.95 -16.67
CA LYS A 57 -14.75 -9.63 -17.90
C LYS A 57 -15.36 -8.23 -17.86
N THR A 58 -15.44 -7.64 -16.66
CA THR A 58 -15.90 -6.28 -16.44
C THR A 58 -14.80 -5.26 -16.76
N PRO A 59 -15.13 -4.13 -17.40
CA PRO A 59 -14.19 -3.04 -17.60
C PRO A 59 -13.61 -2.58 -16.26
N TRP A 60 -12.31 -2.30 -16.22
CA TRP A 60 -11.68 -1.68 -15.06
C TRP A 60 -12.27 -0.29 -14.86
N LEU A 61 -13.04 -0.11 -13.79
CA LEU A 61 -13.62 1.17 -13.43
C LEU A 61 -12.56 1.92 -12.63
N ILE A 62 -11.94 2.92 -13.25
CA ILE A 62 -11.02 3.83 -12.55
C ILE A 62 -11.90 4.74 -11.68
N SER A 63 -12.19 4.30 -10.46
CA SER A 63 -12.86 5.14 -9.46
C SER A 63 -11.82 5.94 -8.69
N HIS A 64 -11.98 7.27 -8.65
CA HIS A 64 -11.17 8.10 -7.78
C HIS A 64 -11.52 7.84 -6.31
N PRO A 65 -10.54 7.68 -5.41
CA PRO A 65 -10.80 7.62 -3.97
C PRO A 65 -11.56 8.88 -3.52
N PRO A 66 -12.46 8.77 -2.53
CA PRO A 66 -13.08 9.95 -1.92
C PRO A 66 -12.02 10.92 -1.40
N LEU A 67 -12.25 12.23 -1.58
CA LEU A 67 -11.34 13.26 -1.09
C LEU A 67 -11.21 13.15 0.45
N PRO A 68 -10.00 13.25 1.02
CA PRO A 68 -9.83 13.27 2.48
C PRO A 68 -10.64 14.41 3.11
N PRO A 69 -11.21 14.21 4.32
CA PRO A 69 -11.88 15.28 5.04
C PRO A 69 -10.89 16.43 5.33
N PRO A 70 -11.36 17.70 5.33
CA PRO A 70 -10.51 18.84 5.59
C PRO A 70 -9.88 18.75 6.99
N PRO A 71 -8.62 19.22 7.17
CA PRO A 71 -7.96 19.21 8.46
C PRO A 71 -8.79 19.94 9.51
N ALA A 72 -8.98 19.32 10.68
CA ALA A 72 -9.60 19.98 11.81
C ALA A 72 -8.71 21.14 12.28
N THR A 73 -9.17 22.38 12.09
CA THR A 73 -8.49 23.57 12.60
C THR A 73 -8.58 23.57 14.13
N SER A 74 -7.52 23.11 14.79
CA SER A 74 -7.37 23.20 16.24
C SER A 74 -7.36 24.68 16.67
N PRO A 75 -8.06 25.08 17.76
CA PRO A 75 -8.06 26.46 18.23
C PRO A 75 -6.62 26.92 18.54
N SER A 76 -6.18 27.88 17.74
CA SER A 76 -4.81 28.35 17.60
C SER A 76 -4.17 28.90 18.88
N THR A 77 -2.90 28.53 19.08
CA THR A 77 -1.89 28.99 20.06
C THR A 77 -1.84 30.51 20.31
N LYS A 78 -2.45 31.32 19.45
CA LYS A 78 -2.49 32.78 19.55
C LYS A 78 -3.16 33.29 20.83
N VAL A 79 -4.13 32.56 21.38
CA VAL A 79 -4.84 32.95 22.62
C VAL A 79 -3.91 32.82 23.84
N PHE A 80 -3.12 31.75 23.92
CA PHE A 80 -2.16 31.54 25.01
C PHE A 80 -1.07 32.62 25.04
N GLY A 81 -0.58 33.05 23.88
CA GLY A 81 0.43 34.11 23.78
C GLY A 81 -0.05 35.46 24.34
N ILE A 82 -1.32 35.81 24.09
CA ILE A 82 -1.91 37.06 24.59
C ILE A 82 -2.06 37.01 26.12
N ILE A 83 -2.54 35.88 26.65
CA ILE A 83 -2.70 35.72 28.11
C ILE A 83 -1.35 35.83 28.82
N PHE A 84 -0.30 35.22 28.28
CA PHE A 84 1.04 35.23 28.89
C PHE A 84 1.64 36.65 28.95
N LEU A 85 1.46 37.46 27.90
CA LEU A 85 2.00 38.83 27.83
C LEU A 85 1.31 39.77 28.83
N VAL A 86 -0.01 39.61 29.02
CA VAL A 86 -0.78 40.36 30.03
C VAL A 86 -0.30 40.01 31.45
N VAL A 87 -0.11 38.72 31.74
CA VAL A 87 0.36 38.25 33.06
C VAL A 87 1.77 38.79 33.36
N ILE A 88 2.69 38.73 32.40
CA ILE A 88 4.05 39.25 32.57
C ILE A 88 4.02 40.76 32.86
N SER A 89 3.25 41.52 32.09
CA SER A 89 3.13 42.98 32.28
C SER A 89 2.60 43.34 33.67
N PHE A 90 1.61 42.60 34.17
CA PHE A 90 1.03 42.81 35.49
C PHE A 90 2.03 42.52 36.63
N LEU A 91 2.78 41.41 36.52
CA LEU A 91 3.81 41.07 37.50
C LEU A 91 4.93 42.11 37.56
N ILE A 92 5.37 42.62 36.41
CA ILE A 92 6.37 43.69 36.34
C ILE A 92 5.84 44.95 37.03
N GLY A 93 4.59 45.34 36.75
CA GLY A 93 3.94 46.49 37.40
C GLY A 93 3.90 46.37 38.93
N LEU A 94 3.54 45.19 39.46
CA LEU A 94 3.54 44.93 40.90
C LEU A 94 4.94 45.08 41.53
N VAL A 95 5.99 44.61 40.85
CA VAL A 95 7.37 44.72 41.35
C VAL A 95 7.81 46.19 41.42
N PHE A 96 7.43 47.01 40.44
CA PHE A 96 7.75 48.45 40.46
C PHE A 96 6.90 49.22 41.48
N SER A 97 5.63 48.87 41.68
CA SER A 97 4.78 49.48 42.70
C SER A 97 5.17 49.10 44.14
N ALA A 98 5.78 47.93 44.35
CA ALA A 98 6.24 47.49 45.67
C ALA A 98 7.61 48.09 46.10
N LYS A 99 8.26 48.87 45.22
CA LYS A 99 9.59 49.47 45.46
C LYS A 99 9.55 51.00 45.58
N ALA A 100 8.35 51.59 45.59
CA ALA A 100 8.09 53.02 45.78
C ALA A 100 7.79 53.35 47.25
#